data_AF-A0A0A1CWB6-F1
#
_entry.id   AF-A0A0A1CWB6-F1
#
_cell.length_a   1.000
_cell.length_b   1.000
_cell.length_c   1.000
_cell.angle_alpha   90.00
_cell.angle_beta   90.00
_cell.angle_gamma   90.00
#
_symmetry.space_group_name_H-M   'P 1'
#
loop_
_entity.id
_entity.type
_entity.pdbx_description
1 polymer ?
#
loop_
_entity_poly.entity_id
_entity_poly.type
_entity_poly.pdbx_seq_one_letter_code
_entity_poly.pdbx_strand_id
1 'polypeptide(L)'
;MELKSRLLPNLASDPDLFGRFAERFARYMGTANFLLYMTIFVIVWIAINVIGLFGLKWDPYPFILLNLFFSTQASYAAPLILLAQNRQDDRDRVQIEQDRSRNERNLADTEYLTREVAALRISLREVATRDFVRSELRSLLEELIALQGEEDTLKEARTAPDTPPKS
;
A
#
# COMPACT_ATOMS: atom_id res chain seq x y z
N MET A 1 -52.16 4.50 -4.49
CA MET A 1 -51.97 3.05 -4.65
C MET A 1 -50.51 2.73 -4.36
N GLU A 2 -50.15 2.74 -3.09
CA GLU A 2 -48.91 2.11 -2.60
C GLU A 2 -49.38 0.92 -1.78
N LEU A 3 -48.89 -0.29 -2.07
CA LEU A 3 -48.91 -1.45 -1.16
C LEU A 3 -48.36 -2.68 -1.90
N LYS A 4 -47.08 -2.97 -1.69
CA LYS A 4 -46.65 -4.29 -1.22
C LYS A 4 -45.22 -4.21 -0.72
N SER A 5 -45.13 -3.81 0.55
CA SER A 5 -43.97 -3.93 1.41
C SER A 5 -43.46 -5.38 1.45
N ARG A 6 -42.23 -5.55 0.95
CA ARG A 6 -41.12 -6.28 1.60
C ARG A 6 -41.53 -7.18 2.76
N LEU A 7 -41.84 -8.44 2.45
CA LEU A 7 -42.02 -9.54 3.39
C LEU A 7 -40.97 -10.63 3.14
N LEU A 8 -39.70 -10.24 3.06
CA LEU A 8 -38.63 -11.21 3.24
C LEU A 8 -37.99 -10.91 4.59
N PRO A 9 -38.16 -11.78 5.61
CA PRO A 9 -37.37 -11.69 6.81
C PRO A 9 -35.90 -11.76 6.39
N ASN A 10 -35.13 -10.75 6.78
CA ASN A 10 -33.70 -10.72 6.55
C ASN A 10 -33.08 -11.87 7.37
N LEU A 11 -32.92 -13.04 6.75
CA LEU A 11 -32.09 -14.16 7.20
C LEU A 11 -30.61 -13.79 7.14
N ALA A 12 -30.28 -12.55 7.51
CA ALA A 12 -28.93 -12.14 7.80
C ALA A 12 -28.53 -12.84 9.11
N SER A 13 -28.19 -14.12 8.98
CA SER A 13 -27.36 -14.87 9.91
C SER A 13 -26.26 -13.94 10.38
N ASP A 14 -26.25 -13.69 11.69
CA ASP A 14 -25.41 -12.71 12.38
C ASP A 14 -23.97 -12.67 11.80
N PRO A 15 -23.66 -11.73 10.89
CA PRO A 15 -22.49 -11.81 10.02
C PRO A 15 -21.18 -11.77 10.81
N ASP A 16 -21.20 -11.23 12.02
CA ASP A 16 -20.03 -11.07 12.87
C ASP A 16 -19.63 -12.35 13.61
N LEU A 17 -20.56 -13.26 13.90
CA LEU A 17 -20.25 -14.54 14.53
C LEU A 17 -19.61 -15.50 13.51
N PHE A 18 -20.20 -15.59 12.32
CA PHE A 18 -19.68 -16.43 11.24
C PHE A 18 -18.36 -15.90 10.67
N GLY A 19 -18.18 -14.59 10.57
CA GLY A 19 -16.91 -13.99 10.14
C GLY A 19 -15.75 -14.35 11.06
N ARG A 20 -15.96 -14.28 12.38
CA ARG A 20 -14.96 -14.66 13.39
C ARG A 20 -14.67 -16.16 13.38
N PHE A 21 -15.69 -16.99 13.16
CA PHE A 21 -15.53 -18.44 13.04
C PHE A 21 -14.74 -18.82 11.79
N ALA A 22 -15.09 -18.27 10.63
CA ALA A 22 -14.42 -18.51 9.36
C ALA A 22 -12.94 -18.09 9.40
N GLU A 23 -12.63 -16.92 9.98
CA GLU A 23 -11.24 -16.46 10.13
C GLU A 23 -10.42 -17.39 11.03
N ARG A 24 -11.02 -17.90 12.12
CA ARG A 24 -10.37 -18.87 12.99
C ARG A 24 -10.20 -20.23 12.32
N PHE A 25 -11.18 -20.66 11.54
CA PHE A 25 -11.13 -21.90 10.76
C PHE A 25 -10.09 -21.83 9.63
N ALA A 26 -9.98 -20.70 8.94
CA ALA A 26 -8.96 -20.45 7.92
C ALA A 26 -7.54 -20.49 8.50
N ARG A 27 -7.31 -19.82 9.65
CA ARG A 27 -6.03 -19.90 10.38
C ARG A 27 -5.72 -21.33 10.84
N TYR A 28 -6.74 -22.07 11.27
CA TYR A 28 -6.57 -23.46 11.71
C TYR A 28 -6.20 -24.40 10.56
N MET A 29 -6.88 -24.30 9.41
CA MET A 29 -6.57 -25.10 8.21
C MET A 29 -5.22 -24.76 7.57
N GLY A 30 -4.75 -23.50 7.67
CA GLY A 30 -3.46 -23.08 7.13
C GLY A 30 -2.23 -23.53 7.94
N THR A 31 -2.43 -24.17 9.09
CA THR A 31 -1.34 -24.59 9.98
C THR A 31 -0.92 -26.04 9.70
N ALA A 32 0.38 -26.32 9.57
CA ALA A 32 0.92 -27.68 9.36
C ALA A 32 0.47 -28.69 10.43
N ASN A 33 0.19 -28.21 11.64
CA ASN A 33 -0.32 -29.02 12.74
C ASN A 33 -1.67 -29.70 12.43
N PHE A 34 -2.56 -29.06 11.65
CA PHE A 34 -3.86 -29.65 11.30
C PHE A 34 -3.70 -30.93 10.47
N LEU A 35 -2.84 -30.87 9.45
CA LEU A 35 -2.54 -32.03 8.60
C LEU A 35 -1.93 -33.17 9.41
N LEU A 36 -1.04 -32.86 10.35
CA LEU A 36 -0.42 -33.84 11.23
C LEU A 36 -1.46 -34.52 12.13
N TYR A 37 -2.35 -33.76 12.78
CA TYR A 37 -3.43 -34.32 13.60
C TYR A 37 -4.39 -35.20 12.78
N MET A 38 -4.78 -34.77 11.57
CA MET A 38 -5.64 -35.57 10.69
C MET A 38 -4.97 -36.87 10.24
N THR A 39 -3.68 -36.82 9.94
CA THR A 39 -2.91 -38.01 9.55
C THR A 39 -2.83 -39.01 10.71
N ILE A 40 -2.52 -38.53 11.93
CA ILE A 40 -2.50 -39.38 13.12
C ILE A 40 -3.87 -39.99 13.39
N PHE A 41 -4.95 -39.21 13.26
CA PHE A 41 -6.31 -39.70 13.46
C PHE A 41 -6.64 -40.86 12.52
N VAL A 42 -6.33 -40.74 11.23
CA VAL A 42 -6.54 -41.82 10.24
C VAL A 42 -5.71 -43.05 10.59
N ILE A 43 -4.43 -42.89 10.95
CA ILE A 43 -3.56 -44.00 11.33
C ILE A 43 -4.11 -44.72 12.57
N VAL A 44 -4.51 -43.98 13.60
CA VAL A 44 -5.08 -44.54 14.84
C VAL A 44 -6.39 -45.26 14.55
N TRP A 45 -7.26 -44.71 13.70
CA TRP A 45 -8.52 -45.35 13.31
C TRP A 45 -8.29 -46.68 12.62
N ILE A 46 -7.37 -46.72 11.66
CA ILE A 46 -6.98 -47.94 10.96
C ILE A 46 -6.37 -48.93 11.96
N ALA A 47 -5.46 -48.49 12.83
CA ALA A 47 -4.80 -49.35 13.81
C ALA A 47 -5.81 -50.00 14.78
N ILE A 48 -6.78 -49.24 15.31
CA ILE A 48 -7.84 -49.78 16.18
C ILE A 48 -8.68 -50.84 15.46
N ASN A 49 -9.04 -50.60 14.19
CA ASN A 49 -9.83 -51.54 13.40
C ASN A 49 -9.06 -52.79 12.96
N VAL A 50 -7.76 -52.65 12.65
CA VAL A 50 -6.89 -53.77 12.24
C VAL A 50 -6.52 -54.65 13.43
N ILE A 51 -6.19 -54.06 14.58
CA ILE A 51 -5.86 -54.80 15.81
C ILE A 51 -7.12 -55.50 16.37
N GLY A 52 -8.31 -55.04 15.96
CA GLY A 52 -9.57 -55.65 16.37
C GLY A 52 -9.76 -55.51 17.87
N LEU A 53 -9.68 -54.28 18.38
CA LEU A 53 -9.98 -54.01 19.78
C LEU A 53 -11.40 -54.55 20.07
N PHE A 54 -11.50 -55.54 20.95
CA PHE A 54 -12.72 -56.30 21.32
C PHE A 54 -13.17 -57.47 20.40
N GLY A 55 -12.39 -57.92 19.42
CA GLY A 55 -12.76 -59.07 18.58
C GLY A 55 -13.94 -58.82 17.63
N LEU A 56 -14.52 -57.62 17.66
CA LEU A 56 -15.45 -57.09 16.66
C LEU A 56 -14.67 -56.19 15.69
N LYS A 57 -14.69 -56.53 14.40
CA LYS A 57 -14.24 -55.62 13.33
C LYS A 57 -15.34 -54.59 13.10
N TRP A 58 -15.22 -53.45 13.77
CA TRP A 58 -16.21 -52.37 13.69
C TRP A 58 -16.28 -51.70 12.30
N ASP A 59 -15.14 -51.63 11.60
CA ASP A 59 -15.03 -51.10 10.23
C ASP A 59 -14.07 -51.97 9.39
N PRO A 60 -14.53 -53.12 8.86
CA PRO A 60 -13.73 -53.98 7.99
C PRO A 60 -13.32 -53.26 6.69
N TYR A 61 -12.20 -53.67 6.09
CA TYR A 61 -11.77 -53.18 4.77
C TYR A 61 -12.93 -53.29 3.77
N PRO A 62 -13.39 -52.19 3.12
CA PRO A 62 -12.66 -50.95 2.77
C PRO A 62 -12.91 -49.71 3.68
N PHE A 63 -13.20 -49.86 4.97
CA PHE A 63 -13.44 -48.76 5.93
C PHE A 63 -14.62 -47.84 5.53
N ILE A 64 -15.83 -48.40 5.49
CA ILE A 64 -17.05 -47.68 5.06
C ILE A 64 -17.40 -46.52 6.00
N LEU A 65 -17.16 -46.66 7.31
CA LEU A 65 -17.49 -45.63 8.29
C LEU A 65 -16.55 -44.42 8.18
N LEU A 66 -15.26 -44.68 7.98
CA LEU A 66 -14.28 -43.62 7.72
C LEU A 66 -14.63 -42.85 6.45
N ASN A 67 -15.01 -43.55 5.38
CA ASN A 67 -15.44 -42.92 4.14
C ASN A 67 -16.72 -42.10 4.30
N LEU A 68 -17.69 -42.61 5.08
CA LEU A 68 -18.91 -41.87 5.39
C LEU A 68 -18.59 -40.57 6.12
N PHE A 69 -17.70 -40.62 7.12
CA PHE A 69 -17.27 -39.46 7.87
C PHE A 69 -16.61 -38.39 6.98
N PHE A 70 -15.68 -38.78 6.10
CA PHE A 70 -15.08 -37.85 5.13
C PHE A 70 -16.10 -37.27 4.16
N SER A 71 -17.06 -38.07 3.70
CA SER A 71 -18.13 -37.60 2.81
C SER A 71 -19.01 -36.55 3.49
N THR A 72 -19.40 -36.77 4.74
CA THR A 72 -20.14 -35.78 5.53
C THR A 72 -19.30 -34.55 5.83
N GLN A 73 -18.01 -34.71 6.13
CA GLN A 73 -17.08 -33.61 6.39
C GLN A 73 -16.97 -32.69 5.17
N ALA A 74 -16.80 -33.25 3.97
CA ALA A 74 -16.77 -32.48 2.73
C ALA A 74 -18.12 -31.79 2.45
N SER A 75 -19.24 -32.48 2.70
CA SER A 75 -20.58 -31.94 2.48
C SER A 75 -20.89 -30.72 3.36
N TYR A 76 -20.46 -30.71 4.62
CA TYR A 76 -20.61 -29.53 5.49
C TYR A 76 -19.56 -28.44 5.24
N ALA A 77 -18.36 -28.82 4.77
CA ALA A 77 -17.32 -27.86 4.43
C ALA A 77 -17.72 -26.96 3.24
N ALA A 78 -18.37 -27.51 2.21
CA ALA A 78 -18.76 -26.78 1.00
C ALA A 78 -19.57 -25.48 1.26
N PRO A 79 -20.69 -25.49 2.02
CA PRO A 79 -21.44 -24.27 2.30
C PRO A 79 -20.64 -23.28 3.16
N LEU A 80 -19.83 -23.77 4.11
CA LEU A 80 -18.99 -22.92 4.95
C LEU A 80 -17.92 -22.21 4.12
N ILE A 81 -17.28 -22.93 3.20
CA ILE A 81 -16.29 -22.38 2.27
C ILE A 81 -16.94 -21.35 1.35
N LEU A 82 -18.12 -21.62 0.81
CA LEU A 82 -18.85 -20.67 -0.05
C LEU A 82 -19.19 -19.37 0.69
N LEU A 83 -19.59 -19.46 1.96
CA LEU A 83 -19.83 -18.30 2.81
C LEU A 83 -18.54 -17.53 3.13
N ALA A 84 -17.43 -18.23 3.37
CA ALA A 84 -16.13 -17.62 3.58
C ALA A 84 -15.62 -16.92 2.30
N GLN A 85 -15.84 -17.53 1.14
CA GLN A 85 -15.50 -16.98 -0.17
C GLN A 85 -16.29 -15.71 -0.49
N ASN A 86 -17.63 -15.72 -0.33
CA ASN A 86 -18.45 -14.52 -0.55
C ASN A 86 -17.96 -13.31 0.28
N ARG A 87 -17.53 -13.57 1.52
CA ARG A 87 -16.97 -12.50 2.38
C ARG A 87 -15.58 -12.05 1.97
N GLN A 88 -14.77 -12.94 1.44
CA GLN A 88 -13.46 -12.59 0.89
C GLN A 88 -13.65 -11.71 -0.35
N ASP A 89 -14.56 -12.10 -1.25
CA ASP A 89 -14.90 -11.35 -2.46
C ASP A 89 -15.44 -9.95 -2.13
N ASP A 90 -16.28 -9.81 -1.10
CA ASP A 90 -16.77 -8.51 -0.63
C ASP A 90 -15.64 -7.60 -0.13
N ARG A 91 -14.67 -8.15 0.64
CA ARG A 91 -13.49 -7.40 1.11
C ARG A 91 -12.60 -6.99 -0.06
N ASP A 92 -12.33 -7.93 -0.96
CA ASP A 92 -11.49 -7.72 -2.13
C ASP A 92 -12.10 -6.64 -3.04
N ARG A 93 -13.43 -6.62 -3.18
CA ARG A 93 -14.15 -5.56 -3.89
C ARG A 93 -13.95 -4.18 -3.27
N VAL A 94 -14.12 -4.05 -1.95
CA VAL A 94 -13.90 -2.77 -1.24
C VAL A 94 -12.45 -2.32 -1.39
N GLN A 95 -11.50 -3.25 -1.30
CA GLN A 95 -10.08 -2.95 -1.49
C GLN A 95 -9.78 -2.45 -2.90
N ILE A 96 -10.38 -3.05 -3.94
CA ILE A 96 -10.25 -2.60 -5.34
C ILE A 96 -10.85 -1.21 -5.53
N GLU A 97 -12.02 -0.91 -4.96
CA GLU A 97 -12.65 0.41 -5.06
C GLU A 97 -11.79 1.49 -4.37
N GLN A 98 -11.21 1.19 -3.21
CA GLN A 98 -10.29 2.09 -2.53
C GLN A 98 -8.99 2.29 -3.32
N ASP A 99 -8.43 1.23 -3.91
CA ASP A 99 -7.22 1.31 -4.73
C ASP A 99 -7.44 2.17 -5.97
N ARG A 100 -8.59 2.03 -6.64
CA ARG A 100 -8.99 2.90 -7.75
C ARG A 100 -9.04 4.37 -7.32
N SER A 101 -9.73 4.67 -6.22
CA SER A 101 -9.81 6.05 -5.71
C SER A 101 -8.43 6.62 -5.35
N ARG A 102 -7.54 5.80 -4.78
CA ARG A 102 -6.15 6.20 -4.49
C ARG A 102 -5.36 6.46 -5.77
N ASN A 103 -5.49 5.60 -6.78
CA ASN A 103 -4.80 5.76 -8.06
C ASN A 103 -5.25 7.03 -8.80
N GLU A 104 -6.54 7.35 -8.77
CA GLU A 104 -7.06 8.61 -9.32
C GLU A 104 -6.45 9.84 -8.62
N ARG A 105 -6.36 9.81 -7.28
CA ARG A 105 -5.70 10.89 -6.50
C ARG A 105 -4.22 10.99 -6.81
N ASN A 106 -3.51 9.86 -6.86
CA ASN A 106 -2.08 9.84 -7.20
C ASN A 106 -1.81 10.41 -8.60
N LEU A 107 -2.69 10.10 -9.57
CA LEU A 107 -2.60 10.66 -10.91
C LEU A 107 -2.79 12.18 -10.88
N ALA A 108 -3.81 12.67 -10.16
CA ALA A 108 -4.07 14.10 -10.01
C ALA A 108 -2.91 14.84 -9.31
N ASP A 109 -2.35 14.26 -8.24
CA ASP A 109 -1.19 14.82 -7.53
C ASP A 109 0.05 14.85 -8.43
N THR A 110 0.27 13.80 -9.22
CA THR A 110 1.39 13.75 -10.19
C THR A 110 1.20 14.81 -11.27
N GLU A 111 -0.01 15.00 -11.78
CA GLU A 111 -0.32 16.03 -12.77
C GLU A 111 -0.12 17.43 -12.17
N TYR A 112 -0.58 17.65 -10.94
CA TYR A 112 -0.37 18.91 -10.22
C TYR A 112 1.12 19.21 -10.04
N LEU A 113 1.90 18.27 -9.50
CA LEU A 113 3.34 18.42 -9.32
C LEU A 113 4.05 18.67 -10.65
N THR A 114 3.64 18.00 -11.73
CA THR A 114 4.22 18.20 -13.07
C THR A 114 3.96 19.61 -13.59
N ARG A 115 2.74 20.13 -13.40
CA ARG A 115 2.38 21.51 -13.75
C ARG A 115 3.17 22.52 -12.92
N GLU A 116 3.30 22.28 -11.61
CA GLU A 116 4.05 23.15 -10.71
C GLU A 116 5.54 23.18 -11.07
N VAL A 117 6.14 22.02 -11.35
CA VAL A 117 7.54 21.92 -11.82
C VAL A 117 7.73 22.63 -13.16
N ALA A 118 6.76 22.53 -14.08
CA ALA A 118 6.82 23.25 -15.35
C ALA A 118 6.75 24.78 -15.15
N ALA A 119 5.88 25.25 -14.25
CA ALA A 119 5.78 26.66 -13.89
C ALA A 119 7.07 27.17 -13.23
N LEU A 120 7.59 26.46 -12.22
CA LEU A 120 8.86 26.76 -11.57
C LEU A 120 10.02 26.81 -12.56
N ARG A 121 10.06 25.89 -13.54
CA ARG A 121 11.07 25.89 -14.60
C ARG A 121 11.02 27.15 -15.47
N ILE A 122 9.81 27.62 -15.80
CA ILE A 122 9.64 28.85 -16.59
C ILE A 122 10.11 30.06 -15.78
N SER A 123 9.68 30.20 -14.52
CA SER A 123 10.12 31.30 -13.65
C SER A 123 11.63 31.31 -13.41
N LEU A 124 12.24 30.13 -13.21
CA LEU A 124 13.70 30.02 -13.11
C LEU A 124 14.41 30.38 -14.42
N ARG A 125 13.83 30.07 -15.59
CA ARG A 125 14.41 30.46 -16.88
C ARG A 125 14.42 31.98 -17.05
N GLU A 126 13.39 32.68 -16.58
CA GLU A 126 13.32 34.14 -16.63
C GLU A 126 14.36 34.79 -15.70
N VAL A 127 14.53 34.29 -14.47
CA VAL A 127 15.45 34.87 -13.47
C VAL A 127 16.91 34.43 -13.67
N ALA A 128 17.17 33.24 -14.23
CA ALA A 128 18.51 32.67 -14.41
C ALA A 128 18.93 32.57 -15.87
N THR A 129 18.49 33.50 -16.74
CA THR A 129 19.09 33.57 -18.07
C THR A 129 20.58 33.86 -17.89
N ARG A 130 21.46 33.06 -18.51
CA ARG A 130 22.93 33.22 -18.44
C ARG A 130 23.37 34.67 -18.65
N ASP A 131 22.66 35.40 -19.49
CA ASP A 131 22.96 36.79 -19.82
C ASP A 131 22.63 37.76 -18.68
N PHE A 132 21.59 37.52 -17.88
CA PHE A 132 21.27 38.32 -16.69
C PHE A 132 22.27 38.08 -15.57
N VAL A 133 22.60 36.82 -15.27
CA VAL A 133 23.63 36.48 -14.28
C VAL A 133 24.99 37.05 -14.70
N ARG A 134 25.29 37.02 -16.01
CA ARG A 134 26.51 37.58 -16.57
C ARG A 134 26.51 39.12 -16.54
N SER A 135 25.37 39.77 -16.76
CA SER A 135 25.28 41.23 -16.68
C SER A 135 25.44 41.71 -15.26
N GLU A 136 24.83 41.06 -14.26
CA GLU A 136 25.01 41.46 -12.86
C GLU A 136 26.40 41.18 -12.34
N LEU A 137 27.00 40.04 -12.70
CA LEU A 137 28.41 39.80 -12.38
C LEU A 137 29.33 40.85 -13.01
N ARG A 138 29.04 41.31 -14.24
CA ARG A 138 29.81 42.40 -14.86
C ARG A 138 29.57 43.73 -14.18
N SER A 139 28.32 44.10 -13.92
CA SER A 139 27.94 45.35 -13.27
C SER A 139 28.61 45.48 -11.91
N LEU A 140 28.52 44.44 -11.07
CA LEU A 140 29.16 44.43 -9.75
C LEU A 140 30.70 44.49 -9.84
N LEU A 141 31.29 43.88 -10.86
CA LEU A 141 32.75 43.91 -11.07
C LEU A 141 33.21 45.29 -11.58
N GLU A 142 32.45 45.94 -12.44
CA GLU A 142 32.68 47.32 -12.88
C GLU A 142 32.54 48.32 -11.71
N GLU A 143 31.54 48.13 -10.85
CA GLU A 143 31.33 48.94 -9.65
C GLU A 143 32.52 48.82 -8.67
N LEU A 144 33.02 47.61 -8.43
CA LEU A 144 34.21 47.39 -7.60
C LEU A 144 35.48 48.04 -8.19
N ILE A 145 35.68 47.94 -9.51
CA ILE A 145 36.83 48.57 -10.19
C ILE A 145 36.74 50.10 -10.11
N ALA A 146 35.55 50.66 -10.29
CA ALA A 146 35.33 52.10 -10.19
C ALA A 146 35.64 52.62 -8.78
N LEU A 147 35.16 51.93 -7.74
CA LEU A 147 35.46 52.25 -6.34
C LEU A 147 36.96 52.19 -6.04
N GLN A 148 37.67 51.19 -6.58
CA GLN A 148 39.11 51.05 -6.39
C GLN A 148 39.91 52.17 -7.09
N GLY A 149 39.50 52.58 -8.29
CA GLY A 149 40.10 53.71 -9.00
C GLY A 149 39.86 55.06 -8.31
N GLU A 150 38.67 55.25 -7.73
CA GLU A 150 38.37 56.43 -6.90
C GLU A 150 39.25 56.46 -5.64
N GLU A 151 39.43 55.32 -4.97
CA GLU A 151 40.36 55.24 -3.83
C GLU A 151 41.81 55.55 -4.22
N ASP A 152 42.27 55.07 -5.37
CA ASP A 152 43.66 55.29 -5.83
C ASP A 152 43.88 56.76 -6.23
N THR A 153 42.93 57.40 -6.89
CA THR A 153 42.99 58.84 -7.20
C THR A 153 42.90 59.71 -5.94
N LEU A 154 42.08 59.34 -4.96
CA LEU A 154 42.04 59.99 -3.63
C LEU A 154 43.36 59.81 -2.86
N LYS A 155 44.01 58.65 -2.96
CA LYS A 155 45.33 58.41 -2.37
C LYS A 155 46.39 59.27 -3.06
N GLU A 156 46.40 59.32 -4.39
CA GLU A 156 47.35 60.08 -5.20
C GLU A 156 47.20 61.60 -5.03
N ALA A 157 45.97 62.11 -4.94
CA ALA A 157 45.69 63.51 -4.62
C ALA A 157 46.14 63.91 -3.20
N ARG A 158 46.14 62.97 -2.25
CA ARG A 158 46.68 63.19 -0.89
C ARG A 158 48.21 63.13 -0.82
N THR A 159 48.87 62.52 -1.81
CA THR A 159 50.34 62.44 -1.91
C THR A 159 50.98 63.41 -2.91
N ALA A 160 50.20 64.10 -3.74
CA ALA A 160 50.73 65.10 -4.69
C ALA A 160 51.36 66.31 -3.96
N PRO A 161 52.60 66.72 -4.30
CA PRO A 161 53.28 67.84 -3.64
C PRO A 161 52.68 69.20 -4.09
N ASP A 162 52.19 69.97 -3.12
CA ASP A 162 51.73 71.35 -3.30
C ASP A 162 52.86 72.23 -3.88
N THR A 163 52.81 72.50 -5.18
CA THR A 163 53.78 73.38 -5.83
C THR A 163 53.05 74.57 -6.44
N PRO A 164 53.22 75.79 -5.91
CA PRO A 164 52.44 76.95 -6.33
C PRO A 164 52.87 77.47 -7.71
N PRO A 165 51.94 78.08 -8.48
CA PRO A 165 52.21 78.48 -9.85
C PRO A 165 53.16 79.69 -9.90
N LYS A 166 54.22 79.58 -10.72
CA LYS A 166 55.14 80.69 -11.00
C LYS A 166 54.61 81.54 -12.15
N SER A 167 54.40 82.81 -11.83
CA SER A 167 54.16 83.98 -12.70
C SER A 167 55.35 84.31 -13.60
#